data_AF-A0A7C6F2K3-F1
#
_entry.id   AF-A0A7C6F2K3-F1
#
_cell.length_a   1.000
_cell.length_b   1.000
_cell.length_c   1.000
_cell.angle_alpha   90.00
_cell.angle_beta   90.00
_cell.angle_gamma   90.00
#
_symmetry.space_group_name_H-M   'P 1'
#
loop_
_entity.id
_entity.type
_entity.pdbx_description
1 polymer ?
#
loop_
_entity_poly.entity_id
_entity_poly.type
_entity_poly.pdbx_seq_one_letter_code
_entity_poly.pdbx_strand_id
1 'polypeptide(L)'
;LFNEKRFQEAYELAKNDESFLGQVLSAGLAKLSSGYPQAMEAMQEVGEEQAMRMEHRLSYVGLIGTISPMVGLLGTVDGMVRSFSVIANSTTTPKPSELARGISTALITTLVGLFIAIPAVIVYGIFRNRIARLVLEVGIVSEGLMSRFSSVAPKK
;
A
#
# COMPACT_ATOMS: atom_id res chain seq x y z
N LEU A 1 43.20 -10.39 2.41
CA LEU A 1 43.18 -10.72 3.85
C LEU A 1 42.22 -9.84 4.67
N PHE A 2 42.06 -8.54 4.40
CA PHE A 2 41.06 -7.69 5.08
C PHE A 2 39.60 -7.84 4.59
N ASN A 3 39.35 -8.50 3.46
CA ASN A 3 38.01 -8.54 2.84
C ASN A 3 37.08 -9.64 3.38
N GLU A 4 37.58 -10.84 3.70
CA GLU A 4 36.69 -11.96 4.09
C GLU A 4 36.09 -11.80 5.49
N LYS A 5 36.89 -11.37 6.48
CA LYS A 5 36.36 -11.12 7.84
C LYS A 5 35.32 -10.00 7.86
N ARG A 6 35.57 -8.92 7.11
CA ARG A 6 34.63 -7.78 7.00
C ARG A 6 33.37 -8.12 6.21
N PHE A 7 33.48 -9.04 5.25
CA PHE A 7 32.33 -9.54 4.50
C PHE A 7 31.43 -10.42 5.37
N GLN A 8 32.01 -11.37 6.12
CA GLN A 8 31.27 -12.23 7.04
C GLN A 8 30.53 -11.40 8.11
N GLU A 9 31.22 -10.41 8.67
CA GLU A 9 30.67 -9.50 9.68
C GLU A 9 29.55 -8.62 9.10
N ALA A 10 29.71 -8.09 7.88
CA ALA A 10 28.67 -7.34 7.19
C ALA A 10 27.44 -8.20 6.85
N TYR A 11 27.65 -9.44 6.46
CA TYR A 11 26.56 -10.38 6.17
C TYR A 11 25.77 -10.74 7.43
N GLU A 12 26.44 -11.06 8.53
CA GLU A 12 25.76 -11.35 9.80
C GLU A 12 25.02 -10.12 10.36
N LEU A 13 25.58 -8.92 10.23
CA LEU A 13 24.88 -7.68 10.60
C LEU A 13 23.63 -7.45 9.75
N ALA A 14 23.73 -7.61 8.43
CA ALA A 14 22.59 -7.43 7.52
C ALA A 14 21.51 -8.50 7.73
N LYS A 15 21.91 -9.74 8.00
CA LYS A 15 20.99 -10.86 8.23
C LYS A 15 20.21 -10.75 9.55
N ASN A 16 20.83 -10.17 10.58
CA ASN A 16 20.17 -9.95 11.87
C ASN A 16 19.33 -8.65 11.90
N ASP A 17 19.40 -7.84 10.85
CA ASP A 17 18.58 -6.64 10.70
C ASP A 17 17.30 -6.97 9.91
N GLU A 18 16.16 -6.97 10.60
CA GLU A 18 14.84 -7.19 10.00
C GLU A 18 14.34 -6.00 9.18
N SER A 19 15.07 -4.88 9.16
CA SER A 19 14.74 -3.71 8.35
C SER A 19 14.74 -4.03 6.87
N PHE A 20 14.02 -3.21 6.10
CA PHE A 20 14.01 -3.32 4.64
C PHE A 20 15.43 -3.25 4.05
N LEU A 21 16.29 -2.40 4.61
CA LEU A 21 17.68 -2.28 4.20
C LEU A 21 18.48 -3.56 4.51
N GLY A 22 18.33 -4.13 5.71
CA GLY A 22 18.99 -5.38 6.12
C GLY A 22 18.62 -6.55 5.21
N GLN A 23 17.32 -6.70 4.92
CA GLN A 23 16.82 -7.74 4.02
C GLN A 23 17.40 -7.62 2.61
N VAL A 24 17.39 -6.41 2.02
CA VAL A 24 17.97 -6.16 0.68
C VAL A 24 19.49 -6.42 0.67
N LEU A 25 20.23 -5.88 1.64
CA LEU A 25 21.68 -6.05 1.73
C LEU A 25 22.08 -7.52 1.95
N SER A 26 21.37 -8.25 2.81
CA SER A 26 21.67 -9.65 3.08
C SER A 26 21.50 -10.52 1.83
N ALA A 27 20.50 -10.24 1.00
CA ALA A 27 20.26 -10.93 -0.27
C ALA A 27 21.39 -10.68 -1.28
N GLY A 28 21.82 -9.43 -1.41
CA GLY A 28 22.95 -9.08 -2.27
C GLY A 28 24.26 -9.69 -1.80
N LEU A 29 24.55 -9.61 -0.50
CA LEU A 29 25.76 -10.19 0.09
C LEU A 29 25.77 -11.71 -0.08
N ALA A 30 24.63 -12.40 0.11
CA ALA A 30 24.53 -13.85 -0.10
C ALA A 30 24.92 -14.27 -1.54
N LYS A 31 24.67 -13.41 -2.53
CA LYS A 31 24.94 -13.70 -3.95
C LYS A 31 26.24 -13.09 -4.48
N LEU A 32 26.96 -12.31 -3.69
CA LEU A 32 28.20 -11.64 -4.11
C LEU A 32 29.28 -12.63 -4.60
N SER A 33 29.35 -13.83 -4.04
CA SER A 33 30.26 -14.91 -4.47
C SER A 33 29.98 -15.39 -5.90
N SER A 34 28.75 -15.24 -6.38
CA SER A 34 28.33 -15.58 -7.75
C SER A 34 28.65 -14.47 -8.77
N GLY A 35 29.02 -13.27 -8.29
CA GLY A 35 29.35 -12.10 -9.10
C GLY A 35 28.56 -10.85 -8.67
N TYR A 36 29.12 -9.68 -8.97
CA TYR A 36 28.48 -8.39 -8.66
C TYR A 36 27.12 -8.20 -9.36
N PRO A 37 26.95 -8.55 -10.66
CA PRO A 37 25.65 -8.45 -11.32
C PRO A 37 24.58 -9.30 -10.63
N GLN A 38 24.91 -10.51 -10.21
CA GLN A 38 23.98 -11.41 -9.52
C GLN A 38 23.62 -10.89 -8.12
N ALA A 39 24.54 -10.21 -7.44
CA ALA A 39 24.24 -9.51 -6.18
C ALA A 39 23.26 -8.35 -6.37
N MET A 40 23.43 -7.54 -7.41
CA MET A 40 22.50 -6.46 -7.75
C MET A 40 21.11 -7.00 -8.09
N GLU A 41 21.05 -8.06 -8.89
CA GLU A 41 19.79 -8.72 -9.25
C GLU A 41 19.05 -9.24 -8.01
N ALA A 42 19.75 -9.93 -7.10
CA ALA A 42 19.16 -10.42 -5.86
C ALA A 42 18.66 -9.29 -4.93
N MET A 43 19.39 -8.16 -4.86
CA MET A 43 18.96 -6.98 -4.11
C MET A 43 17.69 -6.37 -4.70
N GLN A 44 17.63 -6.28 -6.03
CA GLN A 44 16.47 -5.74 -6.72
C GLN A 44 15.25 -6.64 -6.56
N GLU A 45 15.40 -7.95 -6.70
CA GLU A 45 14.31 -8.92 -6.51
C GLU A 45 13.69 -8.83 -5.11
N VAL A 46 14.53 -8.86 -4.07
CA VAL A 46 14.06 -8.71 -2.67
C VAL A 46 13.52 -7.30 -2.41
N GLY A 47 14.12 -6.29 -3.03
CA GLY A 47 13.64 -4.90 -3.02
C GLY A 47 12.20 -4.77 -3.49
N GLU A 48 11.93 -5.34 -4.67
CA GLU A 48 10.62 -5.36 -5.31
C GLU A 48 9.61 -6.20 -4.54
N GLU A 49 10.02 -7.35 -3.99
CA GLU A 49 9.15 -8.19 -3.17
C GLU A 49 8.65 -7.44 -1.92
N GLN A 50 9.56 -6.76 -1.20
CA GLN A 50 9.19 -5.99 -0.02
C GLN A 50 8.34 -4.77 -0.38
N ALA A 51 8.65 -4.08 -1.48
CA ALA A 51 7.83 -2.99 -2.00
C ALA A 51 6.40 -3.48 -2.29
N MET A 52 6.26 -4.59 -3.00
CA MET A 52 4.98 -5.20 -3.33
C MET A 52 4.20 -5.58 -2.06
N ARG A 53 4.85 -6.17 -1.05
CA ARG A 53 4.19 -6.50 0.23
C ARG A 53 3.62 -5.27 0.92
N MET A 54 4.35 -4.15 0.91
CA MET A 54 3.88 -2.89 1.49
C MET A 54 2.74 -2.28 0.67
N GLU A 55 2.86 -2.26 -0.65
CA GLU A 55 1.83 -1.76 -1.57
C GLU A 55 0.54 -2.58 -1.51
N HIS A 56 0.64 -3.91 -1.39
CA HIS A 56 -0.51 -4.80 -1.27
C HIS A 56 -1.33 -4.49 -0.02
N ARG A 57 -0.68 -4.27 1.12
CA ARG A 57 -1.37 -3.84 2.36
C ARG A 57 -2.04 -2.48 2.19
N LEU A 58 -1.40 -1.56 1.47
CA LEU A 58 -1.94 -0.24 1.20
C LEU A 58 -3.11 -0.27 0.20
N SER A 59 -3.12 -1.24 -0.72
CA SER A 59 -4.17 -1.39 -1.74
C SER A 59 -5.57 -1.54 -1.12
N TYR A 60 -5.69 -2.22 0.03
CA TYR A 60 -6.95 -2.36 0.76
C TYR A 60 -7.51 -1.00 1.20
N VAL A 61 -6.66 -0.07 1.64
CA VAL A 61 -7.07 1.28 2.03
C VAL A 61 -7.56 2.06 0.82
N GLY A 62 -6.85 1.95 -0.32
CA GLY A 62 -7.27 2.56 -1.58
C GLY A 62 -8.61 2.01 -2.09
N LEU A 63 -8.83 0.71 -1.92
CA LEU A 63 -10.08 0.04 -2.27
C LEU A 63 -11.24 0.54 -1.39
N ILE A 64 -11.03 0.66 -0.07
CA ILE A 64 -12.04 1.25 0.83
C ILE A 64 -12.36 2.69 0.41
N GLY A 65 -11.33 3.50 0.10
CA GLY A 65 -11.51 4.87 -0.38
C GLY A 65 -12.35 4.96 -1.65
N THR A 66 -12.17 4.01 -2.58
CA THR A 66 -12.91 3.97 -3.85
C THR A 66 -14.33 3.41 -3.71
N ILE A 67 -14.53 2.38 -2.88
CA ILE A 67 -15.83 1.70 -2.73
C ILE A 67 -16.78 2.45 -1.79
N SER A 68 -16.27 3.13 -0.76
CA SER A 68 -17.12 3.80 0.24
C SER A 68 -18.14 4.80 -0.33
N PRO A 69 -17.79 5.66 -1.32
CA PRO A 69 -18.77 6.53 -1.97
C PRO A 69 -19.83 5.77 -2.76
N MET A 70 -19.44 4.67 -3.42
CA MET A 70 -20.37 3.84 -4.19
C MET A 70 -21.40 3.16 -3.27
N VAL A 71 -20.97 2.73 -2.08
CA VAL A 71 -21.87 2.20 -1.04
C VAL A 71 -22.81 3.30 -0.51
N GLY A 72 -22.31 4.52 -0.30
CA GLY A 72 -23.14 5.66 0.10
C GLY A 72 -24.19 6.05 -0.96
N LEU A 73 -23.83 5.93 -2.25
CA LEU A 73 -24.75 6.13 -3.38
C LEU A 73 -25.79 5.01 -3.45
N LEU A 74 -25.40 3.75 -3.24
CA LEU A 74 -26.36 2.63 -3.15
C LEU A 74 -27.44 2.90 -2.10
N GLY A 75 -27.05 3.44 -0.94
CA GLY A 75 -27.98 3.83 0.12
C GLY A 75 -28.97 4.92 -0.31
N THR A 76 -28.58 5.84 -1.21
CA THR A 76 -29.54 6.83 -1.72
C THR A 76 -30.57 6.21 -2.63
N VAL A 77 -30.12 5.30 -3.50
CA VAL A 77 -31.00 4.57 -4.41
C VAL A 77 -32.01 3.76 -3.61
N ASP A 78 -31.57 3.02 -2.59
CA ASP A 78 -32.48 2.27 -1.71
C ASP A 78 -33.49 3.19 -0.99
N GLY A 79 -33.02 4.31 -0.42
CA GLY A 79 -33.90 5.25 0.27
C GLY A 79 -34.91 5.93 -0.65
N MET A 80 -34.53 6.24 -1.90
CA MET A 80 -35.46 6.75 -2.91
C MET A 80 -36.46 5.69 -3.34
N VAL A 81 -36.04 4.45 -3.59
CA VAL A 81 -36.93 3.34 -3.96
C VAL A 81 -37.98 3.10 -2.87
N ARG A 82 -37.59 3.11 -1.60
CA ARG A 82 -38.52 3.00 -0.47
C ARG A 82 -39.51 4.17 -0.44
N SER A 83 -39.02 5.40 -0.64
CA SER A 83 -39.85 6.60 -0.65
C SER A 83 -40.91 6.57 -1.76
N PHE A 84 -40.53 6.13 -2.97
CA PHE A 84 -41.47 5.97 -4.08
C PHE A 84 -42.41 4.77 -3.91
N SER A 85 -41.97 3.69 -3.26
CA SER A 85 -42.83 2.55 -2.94
C SER A 85 -43.95 2.94 -1.98
N VAL A 86 -43.68 3.83 -1.01
CA VAL A 86 -44.72 4.40 -0.14
C VAL A 86 -45.74 5.17 -0.97
N ILE A 87 -45.31 5.96 -1.96
CA ILE A 87 -46.25 6.66 -2.86
C ILE A 87 -47.11 5.67 -3.65
N ALA A 88 -46.47 4.67 -4.27
CA ALA A 88 -47.15 3.72 -5.15
C ALA A 88 -48.21 2.87 -4.42
N ASN A 89 -47.96 2.52 -3.15
CA ASN A 89 -48.84 1.68 -2.36
C ASN A 89 -49.84 2.48 -1.49
N SER A 90 -49.73 3.81 -1.46
CA SER A 90 -50.65 4.65 -0.68
C SER A 90 -51.95 4.85 -1.44
N THR A 91 -53.06 4.49 -0.81
CA THR A 91 -54.43 4.69 -1.35
C THR A 91 -54.88 6.15 -1.27
N THR A 92 -54.16 6.99 -0.53
CA THR A 92 -54.39 8.43 -0.35
C THR A 92 -53.11 9.20 -0.67
N THR A 93 -53.22 10.51 -0.96
CA THR A 93 -52.04 11.35 -1.21
C THR A 93 -51.06 11.27 -0.03
N PRO A 94 -49.85 10.72 -0.23
CA PRO A 94 -48.89 10.52 0.86
C PRO A 94 -48.45 11.87 1.44
N LYS A 95 -48.24 11.89 2.77
CA LYS A 95 -47.85 13.12 3.46
C LYS A 95 -46.42 13.53 3.03
N PRO A 96 -46.19 14.80 2.67
CA PRO A 96 -44.84 15.29 2.31
C PRO A 96 -43.77 15.02 3.38
N SER A 97 -44.16 14.94 4.65
CA SER A 97 -43.26 14.66 5.77
C SER A 97 -42.71 13.23 5.78
N GLU A 98 -43.44 12.25 5.22
CA GLU A 98 -42.97 10.85 5.13
C GLU A 98 -41.93 10.71 4.01
N LEU A 99 -42.17 11.40 2.90
CA LEU A 99 -41.23 11.50 1.78
C LEU A 99 -39.92 12.19 2.19
N ALA A 100 -40.03 13.32 2.88
CA ALA A 100 -38.88 14.06 3.38
C ALA A 100 -38.01 13.19 4.31
N ARG A 101 -38.60 12.28 5.08
CA ARG A 101 -37.87 11.36 5.95
C ARG A 101 -37.06 10.34 5.16
N GLY A 102 -37.65 9.70 4.14
CA GLY A 102 -36.95 8.71 3.32
C GLY A 102 -35.80 9.32 2.50
N ILE A 103 -36.02 10.53 1.97
CA ILE A 103 -34.98 11.30 1.27
C ILE A 103 -33.87 11.75 2.22
N SER A 104 -34.22 12.19 3.44
CA SER A 104 -33.22 12.57 4.44
C SER A 104 -32.32 11.40 4.81
N THR A 105 -32.89 10.20 5.02
CA THR A 105 -32.10 8.98 5.27
C THR A 105 -31.17 8.67 4.09
N ALA A 106 -31.65 8.76 2.85
CA ALA A 106 -30.83 8.59 1.65
C ALA A 106 -29.63 9.57 1.62
N LEU A 107 -29.85 10.85 1.93
CA LEU A 107 -28.76 11.83 1.92
C LEU A 107 -27.72 11.54 3.02
N ILE A 108 -28.16 11.10 4.20
CA ILE A 108 -27.27 10.74 5.31
C ILE A 108 -26.37 9.55 4.92
N THR A 109 -26.88 8.54 4.20
CA THR A 109 -26.04 7.40 3.80
C THR A 109 -24.92 7.81 2.84
N THR A 110 -25.14 8.79 1.96
CA THR A 110 -24.06 9.36 1.14
C THR A 110 -23.05 10.13 1.96
N LEU A 111 -23.53 10.94 2.91
CA LEU A 111 -22.65 11.71 3.79
C LEU A 111 -21.70 10.77 4.54
N VAL A 112 -22.21 9.65 5.07
CA VAL A 112 -21.40 8.63 5.75
C VAL A 112 -20.40 7.98 4.79
N GLY A 113 -20.81 7.62 3.57
CA GLY A 113 -19.91 7.05 2.56
C GLY A 113 -18.76 7.98 2.20
N LEU A 114 -19.03 9.29 2.05
CA LEU A 114 -18.01 10.30 1.81
C LEU A 114 -17.12 10.53 3.04
N PHE A 115 -17.70 10.53 4.24
CA PHE A 115 -16.96 10.70 5.48
C PHE A 115 -15.93 9.60 5.72
N ILE A 116 -16.18 8.38 5.23
CA ILE A 116 -15.22 7.27 5.27
C ILE A 116 -14.22 7.36 4.11
N ALA A 117 -14.68 7.73 2.92
CA ALA A 117 -13.86 7.77 1.71
C ALA A 117 -12.74 8.80 1.78
N ILE A 118 -13.05 10.03 2.22
CA ILE A 118 -12.10 11.15 2.27
C ILE A 118 -10.85 10.80 3.09
N PRO A 119 -10.95 10.40 4.38
CA PRO A 119 -9.77 10.05 5.17
C PRO A 119 -9.03 8.83 4.60
N ALA A 120 -9.75 7.82 4.07
CA ALA A 120 -9.12 6.65 3.47
C ALA A 120 -8.24 7.02 2.28
N VAL A 121 -8.72 7.89 1.37
CA VAL A 121 -7.96 8.34 0.20
C VAL A 121 -6.76 9.21 0.61
N ILE A 122 -6.92 10.09 1.62
CA ILE A 122 -5.81 10.90 2.14
C ILE A 122 -4.70 10.01 2.71
N VAL A 123 -5.07 9.06 3.57
CA VAL A 123 -4.12 8.09 4.15
C VAL A 123 -3.45 7.29 3.05
N TYR A 124 -4.22 6.76 2.09
CA TYR A 124 -3.67 6.04 0.94
C TYR A 124 -2.61 6.85 0.20
N GLY A 125 -2.90 8.12 -0.13
CA GLY A 125 -1.96 8.99 -0.83
C GLY A 125 -0.66 9.25 -0.07
N ILE A 126 -0.76 9.53 1.24
CA ILE A 126 0.41 9.80 2.09
C ILE A 126 1.30 8.56 2.20
N PHE A 127 0.72 7.40 2.51
CA PHE A 127 1.48 6.16 2.68
C PHE A 127 2.07 5.66 1.36
N ARG A 128 1.37 5.83 0.23
CA ARG A 128 1.89 5.46 -1.09
C ARG A 128 3.18 6.22 -1.40
N ASN A 129 3.15 7.54 -1.22
CA ASN A 129 4.32 8.40 -1.44
C ASN A 129 5.47 8.06 -0.47
N ARG A 130 5.14 7.69 0.77
CA ARG A 130 6.13 7.31 1.78
C ARG A 130 6.80 5.98 1.44
N ILE A 131 6.05 4.97 0.98
CA ILE A 131 6.59 3.69 0.53
C ILE A 131 7.50 3.91 -0.68
N ALA A 132 7.04 4.65 -1.69
CA ALA A 132 7.86 4.95 -2.88
C ALA A 132 9.19 5.63 -2.51
N ARG A 133 9.17 6.61 -1.59
CA ARG A 133 10.39 7.25 -1.10
C ARG A 133 11.30 6.27 -0.36
N LEU A 134 10.75 5.41 0.50
CA LEU A 134 11.50 4.43 1.26
C LEU A 134 12.19 3.41 0.34
N VAL A 135 11.49 2.92 -0.68
CA VAL A 135 12.04 1.97 -1.68
C VAL A 135 13.20 2.60 -2.43
N LEU A 136 13.07 3.86 -2.87
CA LEU A 136 14.14 4.59 -3.54
C LEU A 136 15.35 4.80 -2.62
N GLU A 137 15.12 5.22 -1.38
CA GLU A 137 16.19 5.46 -0.41
C GLU A 137 16.95 4.17 -0.07
N VAL A 138 16.23 3.06 0.15
CA VAL A 138 16.83 1.75 0.38
C VAL A 138 17.61 1.30 -0.85
N GLY A 139 17.09 1.46 -2.07
CA GLY A 139 17.83 1.12 -3.30
C GLY A 139 19.17 1.85 -3.40
N ILE A 140 19.15 3.19 -3.27
CA ILE A 140 20.36 4.03 -3.35
C ILE A 140 21.38 3.66 -2.27
N VAL A 141 20.93 3.52 -1.01
CA VAL A 141 21.83 3.19 0.11
C VAL A 141 22.39 1.79 -0.05
N SER A 142 21.58 0.82 -0.47
CA SER A 142 21.98 -0.57 -0.64
C SER A 142 23.01 -0.71 -1.76
N GLU A 143 22.78 -0.09 -2.92
CA GLU A 143 23.74 -0.05 -4.03
C GLU A 143 25.05 0.63 -3.63
N GLY A 144 24.95 1.78 -2.94
CA GLY A 144 26.12 2.51 -2.45
C GLY A 144 26.97 1.67 -1.50
N LEU A 145 26.36 0.91 -0.61
CA LEU A 145 27.06 -0.01 0.30
C LEU A 145 27.64 -1.20 -0.46
N MET A 146 26.89 -1.80 -1.40
CA MET A 146 27.35 -2.95 -2.17
C MET A 146 28.52 -2.61 -3.10
N SER A 147 28.57 -1.38 -3.63
CA SER A 147 29.68 -0.89 -4.45
C SER A 147 31.04 -1.00 -3.75
N ARG A 148 31.08 -0.91 -2.41
CA ARG A 148 32.31 -1.08 -1.60
C ARG A 148 32.83 -2.52 -1.65
N PHE A 149 31.95 -3.48 -1.90
CA PHE A 149 32.28 -4.89 -2.03
C PHE A 149 32.46 -5.34 -3.48
N SER A 150 32.36 -4.43 -4.46
CA SER A 150 32.62 -4.71 -5.88
C SER A 150 34.02 -5.28 -6.15
N SER A 151 35.00 -4.93 -5.31
CA SER A 151 36.38 -5.45 -5.37
C SER A 151 36.55 -6.88 -4.84
N VAL A 152 35.54 -7.41 -4.14
CA VAL A 152 35.51 -8.78 -3.59
C VAL A 152 34.90 -9.76 -4.58
N ALA A 153 34.09 -9.27 -5.52
CA ALA A 153 33.53 -10.10 -6.58
C ALA A 153 34.66 -10.63 -7.48
N PRO A 154 34.66 -11.93 -7.83
CA PRO A 154 35.66 -12.47 -8.73
C PRO A 154 35.59 -11.72 -10.06
N LYS A 155 36.71 -11.09 -10.46
CA LYS A 155 36.88 -10.57 -11.82
C LYS A 155 36.87 -11.79 -12.75
N LYS A 156 35.76 -12.00 -13.46
CA LYS A 156 35.80 -12.77 -14.71
C LYS A 156 36.35 -11.89 -15.81
#